data_AF-A0A6I2RF61-F1
#
_entry.id   AF-A0A6I2RF61-F1
#
_cell.length_a   1.000
_cell.length_b   1.000
_cell.length_c   1.000
_cell.angle_alpha   90.00
_cell.angle_beta   90.00
_cell.angle_gamma   90.00
#
_symmetry.space_group_name_H-M   'P 1'
#
loop_
_entity.id
_entity.type
_entity.pdbx_description
1 polymer ?
#
loop_
_entity_poly.entity_id
_entity_poly.type
_entity_poly.pdbx_seq_one_letter_code
_entity_poly.pdbx_strand_id
1 'polypeptide(L)' 'MDQQMGLLDRLARMSGCACLSDLRTPAYRHPVLDALGRISAEEYPAKEWLEAMGYLLVPMQEDGRHPV' A
#
# COMPACT_ATOMS: atom_id res chain seq x y z
N MET A 1 2.29 24.42 -2.95
CA MET A 1 1.67 23.42 -2.06
C MET A 1 2.52 22.16 -2.17
N ASP A 2 3.53 22.03 -1.31
CA ASP A 2 4.23 20.76 -1.13
C ASP A 2 3.25 19.80 -0.46
N GLN A 3 2.47 19.09 -1.28
CA GLN A 3 1.74 17.94 -0.78
C GLN A 3 2.81 16.93 -0.39
N GLN A 4 3.12 16.85 0.91
CA GLN A 4 3.94 15.76 1.46
C GLN A 4 3.37 14.46 0.93
N MET A 5 4.15 13.79 0.08
CA MET A 5 3.77 12.58 -0.60
C MET A 5 3.59 11.48 0.46
N GLY A 6 2.34 11.12 0.74
CA GLY A 6 2.00 10.15 1.78
C GLY A 6 2.65 8.79 1.53
N LEU A 7 2.84 8.01 2.59
CA LEU A 7 3.53 6.71 2.52
C LEU A 7 2.94 5.79 1.43
N LEU A 8 1.61 5.74 1.31
CA LEU A 8 0.91 4.95 0.29
C LEU A 8 1.22 5.41 -1.14
N ASP A 9 1.28 6.72 -1.38
CA ASP A 9 1.62 7.27 -2.70
C ASP A 9 3.05 6.92 -3.09
N ARG A 10 3.97 7.02 -2.12
CA ARG A 10 5.36 6.61 -2.30
C ARG A 10 5.49 5.12 -2.60
N LEU A 11 4.77 4.27 -1.87
CA LEU A 11 4.73 2.84 -2.13
C LEU A 11 4.22 2.54 -3.54
N ALA A 12 3.16 3.22 -3.99
CA ALA A 12 2.63 3.04 -5.33
C ALA A 12 3.68 3.40 -6.39
N ARG A 13 4.35 4.54 -6.23
CA ARG A 13 5.38 5.01 -7.16
C ARG A 13 6.62 4.09 -7.20
N MET A 14 7.05 3.59 -6.03
CA MET A 14 8.18 2.66 -5.93
C MET A 14 7.85 1.28 -6.48
N SER A 15 6.59 0.85 -6.36
CA SER A 15 6.12 -0.45 -6.82
C SER A 15 5.71 -0.46 -8.31
N GLY A 16 5.72 0.70 -8.97
CA GLY A 16 5.25 0.85 -10.35
C GLY A 16 3.72 0.80 -10.49
N CYS A 17 2.98 1.02 -9.41
CA CYS A 17 1.52 1.07 -9.42
C CYS A 17 1.04 2.39 -10.01
N ALA A 18 0.03 2.34 -10.89
CA ALA A 18 -0.62 3.53 -11.42
C ALA A 18 -1.58 4.18 -10.39
N CYS A 19 -2.18 3.38 -9.52
CA CYS A 19 -3.12 3.82 -8.49
C CYS A 19 -2.85 3.13 -7.14
N LEU A 20 -3.34 3.73 -6.03
CA LEU A 20 -3.27 3.10 -4.71
C LEU A 20 -4.01 1.77 -4.65
N SER A 21 -5.09 1.61 -5.42
CA SER A 21 -5.85 0.36 -5.51
C SER A 21 -4.99 -0.82 -5.94
N ASP A 22 -4.00 -0.61 -6.81
CA ASP A 22 -3.09 -1.65 -7.29
C ASP A 22 -2.19 -2.20 -6.18
N LEU A 23 -1.89 -1.42 -5.15
CA LEU A 23 -1.13 -1.89 -3.98
C LEU A 23 -1.79 -3.08 -3.29
N ARG A 24 -3.12 -3.20 -3.41
CA ARG A 24 -3.91 -4.30 -2.84
C ARG A 24 -3.99 -5.50 -3.78
N THR A 25 -3.60 -5.35 -5.04
CA THR A 25 -3.62 -6.42 -6.03
C THR A 25 -2.49 -7.41 -5.75
N PRO A 26 -2.75 -8.74 -5.76
CA PRO A 26 -1.73 -9.75 -5.45
C PRO A 26 -0.49 -9.68 -6.36
N ALA A 27 -0.63 -9.21 -7.60
CA ALA A 27 0.46 -9.02 -8.54
C ALA A 27 1.53 -8.02 -8.05
N TYR A 28 1.15 -7.02 -7.26
CA TYR A 28 2.06 -5.99 -6.75
C TYR A 28 2.51 -6.25 -5.30
N ARG A 29 2.11 -7.35 -4.66
CA ARG A 29 2.53 -7.67 -3.28
C ARG A 29 4.05 -7.72 -3.12
N HIS A 30 4.75 -8.39 -4.04
CA HIS A 30 6.21 -8.47 -4.02
C HIS A 30 6.89 -7.10 -4.15
N PRO A 31 6.61 -6.29 -5.17
CA PRO A 31 7.22 -4.96 -5.28
C PRO A 31 6.83 -4.03 -4.13
N VAL A 32 5.61 -4.15 -3.57
CA VAL A 32 5.21 -3.38 -2.38
C VAL A 32 6.03 -3.75 -1.15
N LEU A 33 6.26 -5.04 -0.92
CA LEU A 33 7.11 -5.50 0.19
C LEU A 33 8.57 -5.07 0.03
N ASP A 34 9.10 -5.12 -1.20
CA ASP A 34 10.44 -4.60 -1.51
C ASP A 34 10.53 -3.09 -1.27
N ALA A 35 9.51 -2.31 -1.68
CA ALA A 35 9.44 -0.88 -1.43
C ALA A 35 9.36 -0.56 0.08
N LEU A 36 8.56 -1.31 0.85
CA LEU A 36 8.49 -1.18 2.31
C LEU A 36 9.85 -1.37 2.97
N GLY A 37 10.64 -2.35 2.52
CA GLY A 37 11.99 -2.61 3.04
C GLY A 37 13.02 -1.53 2.70
N ARG A 38 12.73 -0.67 1.72
CA ARG A 38 13.62 0.43 1.29
C ARG A 38 13.32 1.75 1.98
N ILE A 39 12.13 1.91 2.57
CA ILE A 39 11.73 3.13 3.27
C ILE A 39 12.15 2.99 4.73
N SER A 40 12.87 3.99 5.25
CA SER A 40 13.24 3.98 6.67
C SER A 40 12.04 4.31 7.54
N ALA A 41 11.88 3.60 8.66
CA ALA A 41 10.75 3.81 9.57
C ALA A 41 10.68 5.24 10.13
N GLU A 42 11.82 5.94 10.18
CA GLU A 42 11.95 7.33 10.65
C GLU A 42 11.46 8.38 9.63
N GLU A 43 11.29 8.02 8.35
CA GLU A 43 10.86 8.97 7.31
C GLU A 43 9.38 9.36 7.42
N TYR A 44 8.57 8.52 8.06
CA TYR A 44 7.13 8.73 8.21
C TYR A 44 6.70 8.50 9.66
N PRO A 45 5.75 9.29 10.19
CA PRO A 45 5.24 9.08 11.54
C PRO A 45 4.55 7.73 11.65
N ALA A 46 4.58 7.11 12.83
CA ALA A 46 3.94 5.81 13.10
C ALA A 46 2.45 5.77 12.69
N LYS A 47 1.76 6.91 12.74
CA LYS A 47 0.38 7.04 12.27
C LYS A 47 0.23 6.70 10.78
N GLU A 48 1.11 7.23 9.91
CA GLU A 48 1.08 6.94 8.47
C GLU A 48 1.34 5.45 8.20
N TRP A 49 2.26 4.84 8.93
CA TRP A 49 2.53 3.40 8.84
C TRP A 49 1.31 2.56 9.23
N LEU A 50 0.62 2.93 10.31
CA LEU A 50 -0.60 2.26 10.74
C LEU A 50 -1.72 2.41 9.70
N GLU A 51 -1.90 3.60 9.13
CA GLU A 51 -2.88 3.85 8.07
C GLU A 51 -2.55 3.04 6.80
N ALA A 52 -1.29 2.99 6.40
CA ALA A 52 -0.84 2.20 5.24
C ALA A 52 -1.03 0.69 5.47
N MET A 53 -0.67 0.17 6.64
CA MET A 53 -0.92 -1.22 7.00
C MET A 53 -2.41 -1.55 7.00
N GLY A 54 -3.24 -0.69 7.56
CA GLY A 54 -4.69 -0.84 7.53
C GLY A 54 -5.21 -0.92 6.09
N TYR A 55 -4.73 -0.05 5.22
CA TYR A 55 -5.12 -0.05 3.81
C TYR A 55 -4.70 -1.33 3.06
N LEU A 56 -3.48 -1.82 3.28
CA LEU A 56 -2.92 -3.00 2.60
C LEU A 56 -3.50 -4.33 3.12
N LEU A 57 -3.80 -4.40 4.41
CA LEU A 57 -4.30 -5.61 5.07
C LEU A 57 -5.82 -5.75 5.00
N VAL A 58 -6.56 -4.67 4.71
CA VAL A 58 -7.99 -4.77 4.46
C VAL A 58 -8.19 -5.68 3.25
N PRO A 59 -8.85 -6.84 3.42
CA PRO A 59 -9.18 -7.67 2.29
C PRO A 59 -10.07 -6.83 1.37
N MET A 60 -9.67 -6.68 0.10
CA MET A 60 -10.64 -6.35 -0.92
C MET A 60 -11.71 -7.42 -0.82
N GLN A 61 -12.93 -7.04 -0.42
CA GLN A 61 -14.06 -7.95 -0.37
C GLN A 61 -14.11 -8.65 -1.73
N GLU A 62 -13.77 -9.94 -1.74
CA GLU A 62 -13.97 -10.80 -2.90
C GLU A 62 -15.48 -11.02 -2.97
N ASP A 63 -16.20 -10.06 -3.54
CA ASP A 63 -17.58 -10.24 -3.96
C ASP A 63 -17.61 -11.46 -4.89
N GLY A 64 -18.12 -12.59 -4.42
CA GLY A 64 -18.25 -13.77 -5.27
C GLY A 64 -18.01 -15.15 -4.67
N ARG A 65 -18.01 -15.35 -3.35
CA ARG A 65 -18.31 -16.69 -2.80
C ARG A 65 -19.76 -16.74 -2.31
N HIS A 66 -20.67 -16.87 -3.27
CA HIS A 66 -21.97 -17.48 -3.02
C HIS A 66 -21.71 -18.96 -2.70
N PRO A 67 -21.93 -19.44 -1.47
CA PRO A 67 -21.90 -20.88 -1.22
C PRO A 67 -23.08 -21.51 -1.99
N VAL A 68 -22.75 -22.47 -2.86
CA VAL A 68 -23.70 -23.36 -3.54
C VAL A 68 -24.37 -24.32 -2.56
#